data_AF-A0A2T0LGE1-F1
#
_entry.id   AF-A0A2T0LGE1-F1
#
_cell.length_a   1.000
_cell.length_b   1.000
_cell.length_c   1.000
_cell.angle_alpha   90.00
_cell.angle_beta   90.00
_cell.angle_gamma   90.00
#
_symmetry.space_group_name_H-M   'P 1'
#
loop_
_entity.id
_entity.type
_entity.pdbx_description
1 polymer ?
#
loop_
_entity_poly.entity_id
_entity_poly.type
_entity_poly.pdbx_seq_one_letter_code
_entity_poly.pdbx_strand_id
1 'polypeptide(L)' 'MDEILKRDLAAGAISAGGPVDHGFMYSRSFRDPDGHIWEFFYMDPDAEGQQ' A
#
# COMPACT_ATOMS: atom_id res chain seq x y z
N MET A 1 10.46 -0.56 0.48
CA MET A 1 9.53 0.33 -0.25
C MET A 1 9.93 0.55 -1.72
N ASP A 2 11.15 0.97 -2.02
CA ASP A 2 11.58 1.33 -3.39
C ASP A 2 11.38 0.20 -4.41
N GLU A 3 11.68 -1.03 -3.99
CA GLU A 3 11.50 -2.24 -4.81
C GLU A 3 10.03 -2.53 -5.16
N ILE A 4 9.09 -2.19 -4.27
CA ILE A 4 7.65 -2.40 -4.51
C ILE A 4 7.16 -1.39 -5.53
N LEU A 5 7.61 -0.13 -5.42
CA LEU A 5 7.25 0.94 -6.36
C LEU A 5 7.73 0.62 -7.78
N LYS A 6 8.96 0.09 -7.91
CA LYS A 6 9.49 -0.35 -9.21
C LYS A 6 8.71 -1.53 -9.79
N ARG A 7 8.30 -2.49 -8.96
CA ARG A 7 7.49 -3.64 -9.40
C ARG A 7 6.08 -3.21 -9.82
N ASP A 8 5.43 -2.32 -9.09
CA ASP A 8 4.12 -1.77 -9.45
C ASP A 8 4.17 -1.04 -10.80
N LEU A 9 5.16 -0.16 -10.99
CA LEU A 9 5.34 0.55 -12.27
C LEU A 9 5.64 -0.41 -13.43
N ALA A 10 6.45 -1.45 -13.18
CA ALA A 10 6.75 -2.47 -14.18
C ALA A 10 5.53 -3.36 -14.52
N ALA A 11 4.58 -3.51 -13.59
CA ALA A 11 3.37 -4.30 -13.76
C ALA A 11 2.21 -3.53 -14.41
N GLY A 12 2.39 -2.24 -14.72
CA GLY A 12 1.32 -1.39 -15.24
C GLY A 12 0.29 -1.01 -14.18
N ALA A 13 0.61 -1.23 -12.90
CA ALA A 13 -0.26 -0.88 -11.81
C ALA A 13 -0.31 0.65 -11.66
N ILE A 14 -1.50 1.22 -11.77
CA ILE A 14 -1.71 2.65 -11.55
C ILE A 14 -1.96 2.84 -10.05
N SER A 15 -1.20 3.71 -9.39
CA SER A 15 -1.45 4.04 -7.98
C SER A 15 -2.88 4.55 -7.83
N ALA A 16 -3.72 3.83 -7.10
CA ALA A 16 -5.12 4.20 -6.87
C ALA A 16 -5.27 5.18 -5.68
N GLY A 17 -4.16 5.45 -4.98
CA GLY A 17 -4.02 6.44 -3.92
C GLY A 17 -2.55 6.56 -3.50
N GLY A 18 -2.22 7.63 -2.78
CA GLY A 18 -0.91 7.74 -2.13
C GLY A 18 -0.79 6.75 -0.96
N PRO A 19 0.43 6.34 -0.58
CA PRO A 19 0.60 5.54 0.63
C PRO A 19 0.08 6.31 1.84
N VAL A 20 -0.74 5.67 2.66
CA VAL A 20 -1.16 6.20 3.95
C VAL A 20 -0.25 5.58 5.01
N ASP A 21 0.54 6.43 5.66
CA ASP A 21 1.49 6.04 6.70
C ASP A 21 1.14 6.79 7.98
N HIS A 22 0.67 6.04 8.97
CA HIS A 22 0.36 6.56 10.31
C HIS A 22 1.35 6.05 11.37
N GLY A 23 2.50 5.49 10.98
CA GLY A 23 3.49 4.89 11.88
C GLY A 23 3.10 3.50 12.43
N PHE A 24 1.84 3.30 12.83
CA PHE A 24 1.29 2.00 13.25
C PHE A 24 0.50 1.28 12.15
N MET A 25 0.23 1.97 11.05
CA MET A 25 -0.59 1.49 9.96
C MET A 25 -0.02 2.01 8.65
N TYR A 26 0.17 1.09 7.71
CA TYR A 26 0.56 1.37 6.35
C TYR A 26 -0.49 0.80 5.41
N SER A 27 -1.08 1.64 4.57
CA SER A 27 -1.93 1.17 3.47
C SER A 27 -1.53 1.76 2.13
N ARG A 28 -1.76 0.99 1.07
CA ARG A 28 -1.52 1.40 -0.31
C ARG A 28 -2.47 0.68 -1.24
N SER A 29 -3.07 1.45 -2.13
CA SER A 29 -3.96 0.92 -3.17
C SER A 29 -3.38 1.09 -4.57
N PHE A 30 -3.61 0.09 -5.41
CA PHE A 30 -3.21 0.08 -6.81
C PHE A 30 -4.30 -0.55 -7.66
N ARG A 31 -4.35 -0.14 -8.94
CA ARG A 31 -5.29 -0.65 -9.92
C ARG A 31 -4.55 -1.53 -10.92
N ASP A 32 -4.98 -2.78 -11.06
CA ASP A 32 -4.44 -3.70 -12.06
C ASP A 32 -4.95 -3.36 -13.48
N PRO A 33 -4.31 -3.90 -14.55
CA PRO A 33 -4.71 -3.64 -15.93
C PRO A 33 -6.13 -4.07 -16.30
N ASP A 34 -6.72 -5.05 -15.59
CA ASP A 34 -8.12 -5.48 -15.79
C ASP A 34 -9.11 -4.54 -15.10
N GLY A 35 -8.60 -3.61 -14.30
CA GLY A 35 -9.33 -2.51 -13.72
C GLY A 35 -9.82 -2.76 -12.31
N HIS A 36 -9.47 -3.87 -11.66
CA HIS A 36 -9.76 -4.04 -10.24
C HIS A 36 -8.82 -3.19 -9.40
N ILE A 37 -9.31 -2.79 -8.23
CA ILE A 37 -8.56 -2.03 -7.24
C ILE A 37 -8.22 -2.97 -6.10
N TRP A 38 -6.94 -3.05 -5.78
CA TRP A 38 -6.40 -3.80 -4.67
C TRP A 38 -5.81 -2.86 -3.65
N GLU A 39 -5.93 -3.21 -2.37
CA GLU A 39 -5.33 -2.47 -1.27
C GLU A 39 -4.48 -3.42 -0.41
N PHE A 40 -3.19 -3.09 -0.28
CA PHE A 40 -2.34 -3.67 0.73
C PHE A 40 -2.50 -2.89 2.02
N PHE A 41 -2.83 -3.60 3.09
CA PHE A 41 -2.98 -3.05 4.42
C PHE A 41 -2.07 -3.81 5.36
N TYR A 42 -1.20 -3.08 6.05
CA TYR A 42 -0.34 -3.58 7.12
C TYR A 42 -0.60 -2.76 8.38
N MET A 43 -0.85 -3.44 9.48
CA MET A 43 -0.95 -2.85 10.80
C MET A 43 0.14 -3.47 11.66
N ASP A 44 0.88 -2.63 12.36
CA ASP A 44 1.90 -3.11 13.28
C ASP A 44 1.23 -3.72 14.52
N PRO A 45 1.43 -5.02 14.80
CA PRO A 45 0.75 -5.71 15.91
C PRO A 45 1.33 -5.34 17.29
N ASP A 46 2.55 -4.78 17.31
CA ASP A 46 3.25 -4.27 18.49
C ASP A 46 3.07 -2.76 18.64
N ALA A 47 2.21 -2.13 17.83
CA ALA A 47 1.72 -0.79 18.10
C ALA A 47 0.86 -0.86 19.36
N GLU A 48 1.54 -0.85 20.50
CA GLU A 48 0.96 -0.77 21.84
C GLU A 48 -0.09 0.33 21.78
N GLY A 49 -1.35 -0.06 21.94
CA GLY A 49 -2.47 0.85 21.87
C GLY A 49 -2.12 2.06 22.72
N GLN A 50 -2.08 3.23 22.10
CA GLN A 50 -1.82 4.50 22.76
C GLN A 50 -2.79 4.62 23.93
N GLN A 51 -2.35 4.22 25.13
CA GLN A 51 -3.09 4.33 26.38
C GLN A 51 -2.89 5.73 26.96
#